data_AF-A0A2S4UTL7-F1
#
_entry.id   AF-A0A2S4UTL7-F1
#
_cell.length_a   1.000
_cell.length_b   1.000
_cell.length_c   1.000
_cell.angle_alpha   90.00
_cell.angle_beta   90.00
_cell.angle_gamma   90.00
#
_symmetry.space_group_name_H-M   'P 1'
#
loop_
_entity.id
_entity.type
_entity.pdbx_description
1 polymer ?
#
loop_
_entity_poly.entity_id
_entity_poly.type
_entity_poly.pdbx_seq_one_letter_code
_entity_poly.pdbx_strand_id
1 'polypeptide(L)'
;MDLSPRGFMVNKRCPPTLSATNHAAMTSTIKHPPLSLHNLSSSTGTADLADLKVLIIHTEWNKTIINNLLKFSVLTLQSLNLKDENIRIQSVPGSYELPWACNSVLSNPLIHKDIDAIIAMGVLIKGDTMHFEYISDTVSKKLMDVSIQHNKPIIFGVLTCLTEQQALIRSGLDPMSPSNHNHAIDWAKAAVDCALTSRRLSSSSQDLPHFITAKDL
;
A
#
# COMPACT_ATOMS: atom_id res chain seq x y z
N MET A 1 35.54 -61.81 -22.49
CA MET A 1 34.24 -61.91 -23.18
C MET A 1 33.56 -60.56 -23.01
N ASP A 2 33.28 -59.98 -24.16
CA ASP A 2 32.75 -58.66 -24.48
C ASP A 2 31.74 -58.05 -23.49
N LEU A 3 32.04 -56.83 -23.02
CA LEU A 3 31.13 -55.93 -22.32
C LEU A 3 30.68 -54.85 -23.31
N SER A 4 29.62 -55.13 -24.06
CA SER A 4 28.93 -54.12 -24.87
C SER A 4 27.62 -53.67 -24.17
N PRO A 5 27.40 -52.36 -23.97
CA PRO A 5 26.14 -51.87 -23.41
C PRO A 5 25.04 -51.89 -24.49
N ARG A 6 23.95 -52.60 -24.20
CA ARG A 6 22.73 -52.60 -25.04
C ARG A 6 22.13 -51.19 -25.06
N GLY A 7 22.15 -50.57 -26.24
CA GLY A 7 21.54 -49.28 -26.50
C GLY A 7 20.02 -49.32 -26.30
N PHE A 8 19.52 -48.46 -25.42
CA PHE A 8 18.11 -48.09 -25.37
C PHE A 8 17.89 -46.93 -26.35
N MET A 9 17.16 -47.18 -27.43
CA MET A 9 16.75 -46.17 -28.40
C MET A 9 15.84 -45.13 -27.72
N VAL A 10 16.35 -43.90 -27.59
CA VAL A 10 15.56 -42.72 -27.23
C VAL A 10 14.65 -42.39 -28.41
N ASN A 11 13.36 -42.69 -28.26
CA ASN A 11 12.34 -42.33 -29.24
C ASN A 11 12.08 -40.81 -29.14
N LYS A 12 12.83 -40.00 -29.90
CA LYS A 12 12.59 -38.56 -30.08
C LYS A 12 11.27 -38.35 -30.82
N ARG A 13 10.17 -38.21 -30.09
CA ARG A 13 8.94 -37.62 -30.63
C ARG A 13 8.92 -36.13 -30.33
N CYS A 14 9.10 -35.36 -31.39
CA CYS A 14 8.84 -33.92 -31.43
C CYS A 14 7.33 -33.69 -31.22
N PRO A 15 6.89 -32.82 -30.30
CA PRO A 15 5.47 -32.46 -30.23
C PRO A 15 5.12 -31.54 -31.42
N PRO A 16 3.91 -31.64 -31.98
CA PRO A 16 3.48 -30.80 -33.10
C PRO A 16 3.36 -29.34 -32.67
N THR A 17 3.87 -28.46 -33.52
CA THR A 17 3.71 -27.01 -33.49
C THR A 17 2.24 -26.63 -33.55
N LEU A 18 1.69 -26.16 -32.43
CA LEU A 18 0.41 -25.47 -32.38
C LEU A 18 0.62 -24.00 -32.76
N SER A 19 -0.13 -23.59 -33.78
CA SER A 19 -0.13 -22.27 -34.38
C SER A 19 -0.41 -21.17 -33.37
N ALA A 20 0.30 -20.05 -33.51
CA ALA A 20 0.08 -18.81 -32.80
C ALA A 20 -1.34 -18.28 -33.05
N THR A 21 -2.22 -18.43 -32.06
CA THR A 21 -3.43 -17.62 -31.93
C THR A 21 -3.11 -16.42 -31.04
N ASN A 22 -3.17 -15.24 -31.63
CA ASN A 22 -3.09 -13.94 -30.96
C ASN A 22 -4.12 -13.85 -29.82
N HIS A 23 -3.66 -13.97 -28.58
CA HIS A 23 -4.36 -13.38 -27.45
C HIS A 23 -3.59 -12.13 -27.04
N ALA A 24 -4.03 -11.00 -27.60
CA ALA A 24 -3.74 -9.69 -27.04
C ALA A 24 -4.23 -9.70 -25.59
N ALA A 25 -3.29 -9.75 -24.64
CA ALA A 25 -3.59 -9.48 -23.25
C ALA A 25 -4.07 -8.03 -23.18
N MET A 26 -5.37 -7.84 -23.06
CA MET A 26 -5.97 -6.57 -22.67
C MET A 26 -5.34 -6.16 -21.34
N THR A 27 -4.43 -5.21 -21.38
CA THR A 27 -4.00 -4.43 -20.23
C THR A 27 -5.23 -3.64 -19.78
N SER A 28 -6.06 -4.24 -18.93
CA SER A 28 -7.07 -3.51 -18.19
C SER A 28 -6.32 -2.67 -17.17
N THR A 29 -5.92 -1.47 -17.59
CA THR A 29 -5.50 -0.41 -16.69
C THR A 29 -6.72 -0.11 -15.82
N ILE A 30 -6.78 -0.72 -14.63
CA ILE A 30 -7.65 -0.24 -13.57
C ILE A 30 -7.11 1.14 -13.24
N LYS A 31 -7.66 2.16 -13.92
CA LYS A 31 -7.61 3.53 -13.45
C LYS A 31 -8.41 3.50 -12.17
N HIS A 32 -7.73 3.40 -11.03
CA HIS A 32 -8.35 3.85 -9.80
C HIS A 32 -8.81 5.30 -10.08
N PRO A 33 -10.09 5.63 -9.87
CA PRO A 33 -10.50 7.02 -9.96
C PRO A 33 -9.58 7.82 -9.04
N PRO A 34 -9.09 9.01 -9.46
CA PRO A 34 -8.35 9.86 -8.55
C PRO A 34 -9.20 10.01 -7.30
N LEU A 35 -8.65 9.73 -6.12
CA LEU A 35 -9.32 10.02 -4.85
C LEU A 35 -9.65 11.51 -4.88
N SER A 36 -10.90 11.81 -5.21
CA SER A 36 -11.39 13.16 -5.36
C SER A 36 -11.47 13.74 -3.96
N LEU A 37 -10.65 14.75 -3.68
CA LEU A 37 -10.79 15.65 -2.52
C LEU A 37 -12.14 16.40 -2.50
N HIS A 38 -13.11 15.98 -3.32
CA HIS A 38 -14.39 16.62 -3.60
C HIS A 38 -15.36 16.61 -2.41
N ASN A 39 -15.04 15.90 -1.32
CA ASN A 39 -15.87 15.91 -0.11
C ASN A 39 -15.34 16.79 1.02
N LEU A 40 -14.33 17.65 0.78
CA LEU A 40 -14.02 18.78 1.68
C LEU A 40 -15.05 19.92 1.54
N SER A 41 -16.34 19.62 1.42
CA SER A 41 -17.37 20.66 1.34
C SER A 41 -17.56 21.32 2.71
N SER A 42 -17.14 22.60 2.74
CA SER A 42 -17.64 23.72 3.56
C SER A 42 -17.49 23.73 5.08
N SER A 43 -17.12 22.65 5.77
CA SER A 43 -16.94 22.67 7.24
C SER A 43 -15.56 22.26 7.77
N THR A 44 -14.70 21.62 6.98
CA THR A 44 -13.32 21.30 7.39
C THR A 44 -12.43 22.48 7.11
N GLY A 45 -12.22 23.33 8.11
CA GLY A 45 -11.30 24.46 8.01
C GLY A 45 -9.87 23.96 7.75
N THR A 46 -9.05 24.78 7.09
CA THR A 46 -7.61 24.51 6.89
C THR A 46 -6.86 24.23 8.20
N ALA A 47 -7.40 24.66 9.34
CA ALA A 47 -6.91 24.36 10.68
C ALA A 47 -7.03 22.87 11.07
N ASP A 48 -8.05 22.15 10.61
CA ASP A 48 -8.25 20.73 10.98
C ASP A 48 -7.17 19.83 10.40
N LEU A 49 -6.58 20.22 9.27
CA LEU A 49 -5.52 19.49 8.58
C LEU A 49 -4.16 19.67 9.26
N ALA A 50 -3.87 20.85 9.78
CA ALA A 50 -2.56 21.18 10.34
C ALA A 50 -2.23 20.36 11.60
N ASP A 51 -3.26 19.97 12.35
CA ASP A 51 -3.16 19.22 13.61
C ASP A 51 -3.39 17.71 13.44
N LEU A 52 -3.53 17.21 12.21
CA LEU A 52 -3.55 15.77 11.93
C LEU A 52 -2.16 15.17 12.11
N LYS A 53 -2.08 14.04 12.81
CA LYS A 53 -0.84 13.30 13.06
C LYS A 53 -0.87 11.97 12.32
N VAL A 54 0.08 11.79 11.41
CA VAL A 54 0.23 10.58 10.61
C VAL A 54 1.54 9.89 10.96
N LEU A 55 1.47 8.60 11.27
CA LEU A 55 2.65 7.76 11.46
C LEU A 55 2.87 6.90 10.22
N ILE A 56 4.06 6.97 9.64
CA ILE A 56 4.50 6.07 8.57
C ILE A 56 5.37 4.98 9.19
N ILE A 57 4.97 3.73 9.04
CA ILE A 57 5.78 2.56 9.44
C ILE A 57 6.24 1.88 8.16
N HIS A 58 7.55 1.88 7.88
CA HIS A 58 8.08 1.34 6.63
C HIS A 58 9.07 0.20 6.84
N THR A 59 9.20 -0.67 5.84
CA THR A 59 10.18 -1.76 5.86
C THR A 59 11.58 -1.29 5.46
N GLU A 60 12.60 -2.10 5.75
CA GLU A 60 13.97 -1.85 5.31
C GLU A 60 14.42 -2.67 4.09
N TRP A 61 13.62 -3.65 3.65
CA TRP A 61 13.84 -4.35 2.39
C TRP A 61 13.44 -3.48 1.19
N ASN A 62 14.16 -3.62 0.07
CA ASN A 62 13.93 -2.83 -1.16
C ASN A 62 14.10 -1.31 -0.94
N LYS A 63 15.17 -0.90 -0.22
CA LYS A 63 15.40 0.48 0.26
C LYS A 63 15.24 1.55 -0.81
N THR A 64 15.74 1.35 -2.02
CA THR A 64 15.62 2.36 -3.09
C THR A 64 14.15 2.69 -3.39
N ILE A 65 13.31 1.66 -3.51
CA ILE A 65 11.88 1.79 -3.78
C ILE A 65 11.18 2.38 -2.55
N ILE A 66 11.43 1.82 -1.36
CA ILE A 66 10.85 2.33 -0.10
C ILE A 66 11.19 3.79 0.14
N ASN A 67 12.44 4.21 -0.03
CA ASN A 67 12.86 5.57 0.21
C ASN A 67 12.15 6.55 -0.74
N ASN A 68 11.90 6.16 -1.99
CA ASN A 68 11.14 7.00 -2.90
C ASN A 68 9.65 7.05 -2.54
N LEU A 69 9.05 5.93 -2.13
CA LEU A 69 7.69 5.91 -1.60
C LEU A 69 7.58 6.80 -0.36
N LEU A 70 8.45 6.64 0.63
CA LEU A 70 8.50 7.41 1.86
C LEU A 70 8.64 8.91 1.58
N LYS A 71 9.59 9.30 0.70
CA LYS A 71 9.79 10.69 0.28
C LYS A 71 8.50 11.30 -0.28
N PHE A 72 7.83 10.61 -1.21
CA PHE A 72 6.61 11.14 -1.82
C PHE A 72 5.41 11.12 -0.86
N SER A 73 5.33 10.19 0.09
CA SER A 73 4.34 10.28 1.17
C SER A 73 4.54 11.53 2.01
N VAL A 74 5.76 11.78 2.48
CA VAL A 74 6.08 12.99 3.28
C VAL A 74 5.78 14.26 2.50
N LEU A 75 6.27 14.39 1.26
CA LEU A 75 6.00 15.56 0.41
C LEU A 75 4.50 15.78 0.18
N THR A 76 3.74 14.70 0.00
CA THR A 76 2.29 14.80 -0.20
C THR A 76 1.60 15.27 1.08
N LEU A 77 1.93 14.71 2.24
CA LEU A 77 1.37 15.14 3.53
C LEU A 77 1.71 16.62 3.82
N GLN A 78 2.95 17.04 3.55
CA GLN A 78 3.36 18.45 3.65
C GLN A 78 2.58 19.35 2.70
N SER A 79 2.34 18.91 1.46
CA SER A 79 1.53 19.67 0.49
C SER A 79 0.05 19.81 0.90
N LEU A 80 -0.42 18.96 1.81
CA LEU A 80 -1.74 19.03 2.44
C LEU A 80 -1.74 19.83 3.75
N ASN A 81 -0.65 20.57 4.03
CA ASN A 81 -0.43 21.43 5.21
C ASN A 81 -0.24 20.70 6.55
N LEU A 82 0.11 19.40 6.56
CA LEU A 82 0.56 18.77 7.80
C LEU A 82 1.95 19.29 8.18
N LYS A 83 2.13 19.63 9.47
CA LYS A 83 3.43 20.06 10.01
C LYS A 83 4.39 18.88 10.09
N ASP A 84 5.69 19.14 9.92
CA ASP A 84 6.74 18.11 9.97
C ASP A 84 6.72 17.30 11.28
N GLU A 85 6.50 17.97 12.41
CA GLU A 85 6.39 17.34 13.74
C GLU A 85 5.19 16.37 13.89
N ASN A 86 4.20 16.51 13.01
CA ASN A 86 3.01 15.65 12.96
C ASN A 86 3.16 14.50 11.94
N ILE A 87 4.25 14.46 11.16
CA ILE A 87 4.57 13.37 10.25
C ILE A 87 5.67 12.52 10.88
N ARG A 88 5.29 11.42 11.52
CA ARG A 88 6.23 10.55 12.26
C ARG A 88 6.63 9.37 11.41
N ILE A 89 7.84 8.88 11.60
CA ILE A 89 8.41 7.79 10.79
C ILE A 89 9.04 6.75 11.72
N GLN A 90 8.74 5.47 11.49
CA GLN A 90 9.33 4.33 12.17
C GLN A 90 9.70 3.26 11.15
N SER A 91 10.88 2.64 11.26
CA SER A 91 11.24 1.49 10.42
C SER A 91 11.00 0.16 11.12
N VAL A 92 10.79 -0.89 10.32
CA VAL A 92 10.82 -2.30 10.73
C VAL A 92 11.67 -3.11 9.74
N PRO A 93 12.22 -4.28 10.13
CA PRO A 93 13.07 -5.06 9.24
C PRO A 93 12.36 -5.44 7.92
N GLY A 94 11.23 -6.15 7.99
CA GLY A 94 10.49 -6.63 6.82
C GLY A 94 8.99 -6.40 6.90
N SER A 95 8.29 -6.77 5.81
CA SER A 95 6.83 -6.54 5.73
C SER A 95 6.05 -7.38 6.75
N TYR A 96 6.59 -8.52 7.16
CA TYR A 96 5.96 -9.42 8.13
C TYR A 96 5.84 -8.78 9.53
N GLU A 97 6.70 -7.82 9.86
CA GLU A 97 6.66 -7.10 11.13
C GLU A 97 5.69 -5.91 11.12
N LEU A 98 5.20 -5.46 9.95
CA LEU A 98 4.30 -4.30 9.85
C LEU A 98 3.04 -4.44 10.71
N PRO A 99 2.29 -5.57 10.70
CA PRO A 99 1.09 -5.70 11.53
C PRO A 99 1.41 -5.67 13.02
N TRP A 100 2.51 -6.32 13.45
CA TRP A 100 2.95 -6.30 14.84
C TRP A 100 3.33 -4.89 15.30
N ALA A 101 4.08 -4.15 14.47
CA ALA A 101 4.48 -2.79 14.80
C ALA A 101 3.28 -1.85 14.89
N CYS A 102 2.34 -1.92 13.93
CA CYS A 102 1.09 -1.17 13.99
C CYS A 102 0.29 -1.49 15.26
N ASN A 103 0.14 -2.78 15.58
CA ASN A 103 -0.57 -3.21 16.78
C ASN A 103 0.12 -2.72 18.06
N SER A 104 1.45 -2.77 18.12
CA SER A 104 2.23 -2.35 19.30
C SER A 104 2.11 -0.85 19.53
N VAL A 105 2.19 -0.05 18.46
CA VAL A 105 1.95 1.39 18.49
C VAL A 105 0.54 1.70 18.99
N LEU A 106 -0.48 1.06 18.40
CA LEU A 106 -1.88 1.33 18.73
C LEU A 106 -2.32 0.77 20.09
N SER A 107 -1.63 -0.24 20.60
CA SER A 107 -1.87 -0.76 21.95
C SER A 107 -1.33 0.16 23.05
N ASN A 108 -0.43 1.09 22.72
CA ASN A 108 0.05 2.09 23.66
C ASN A 108 -0.98 3.23 23.77
N PRO A 109 -1.62 3.46 24.93
CA PRO A 109 -2.69 4.46 25.05
C PRO A 109 -2.26 5.91 24.78
N LEU A 110 -0.99 6.24 25.05
CA LEU A 110 -0.47 7.59 24.79
C LEU A 110 -0.28 7.79 23.29
N ILE A 111 0.28 6.81 22.59
CA ILE A 111 0.53 6.90 21.16
C ILE A 111 -0.79 6.80 20.39
N HIS A 112 -1.70 5.91 20.77
CA HIS A 112 -3.01 5.73 20.12
C HIS A 112 -3.83 7.02 20.05
N LYS A 113 -3.85 7.80 21.13
CA LYS A 113 -4.53 9.10 21.18
C LYS A 113 -3.83 10.18 20.39
N ASP A 114 -2.53 10.02 20.16
CA ASP A 114 -1.65 11.02 19.56
C ASP A 114 -1.36 10.75 18.07
N ILE A 115 -2.04 9.77 17.46
CA ILE A 115 -1.98 9.49 16.02
C ILE A 115 -3.40 9.36 15.46
N ASP A 116 -3.62 9.88 14.26
CA ASP A 116 -4.92 9.83 13.59
C ASP A 116 -4.99 8.76 12.51
N ALA A 117 -3.86 8.47 11.85
CA ALA A 117 -3.74 7.39 10.87
C ALA A 117 -2.32 6.82 10.82
N ILE A 118 -2.20 5.59 10.34
CA ILE A 118 -0.92 4.94 10.03
C ILE A 118 -0.84 4.68 8.53
N ILE A 119 0.32 4.88 7.91
CA ILE A 119 0.65 4.34 6.58
C ILE A 119 1.61 3.17 6.80
N ALA A 120 1.14 1.95 6.57
CA ALA A 120 1.97 0.74 6.65
C ALA A 120 2.59 0.49 5.27
N MET A 121 3.90 0.75 5.16
CA MET A 121 4.60 0.81 3.88
C MET A 121 5.59 -0.34 3.72
N GLY A 122 5.46 -1.10 2.63
CA GLY A 122 6.31 -2.26 2.37
C GLY A 122 6.43 -2.56 0.89
N VAL A 123 7.43 -3.35 0.53
CA VAL A 123 7.59 -3.86 -0.84
C VAL A 123 7.94 -5.33 -0.75
N LEU A 124 7.06 -6.16 -1.31
CA LEU A 124 7.23 -7.60 -1.49
C LEU A 124 7.34 -7.87 -2.99
N ILE A 125 8.42 -8.55 -3.38
CA ILE A 125 8.65 -8.97 -4.77
C ILE A 125 8.71 -10.49 -4.79
N LYS A 126 7.98 -11.11 -5.72
CA LYS A 126 7.94 -12.57 -5.89
C LYS A 126 9.34 -13.11 -6.18
N GLY A 127 9.77 -14.06 -5.35
CA GLY A 127 10.95 -14.90 -5.58
C GLY A 127 10.55 -16.34 -5.95
N ASP A 128 11.48 -17.27 -5.76
CA ASP A 128 11.34 -18.65 -6.24
C ASP A 128 10.40 -19.54 -5.41
N THR A 129 10.07 -19.12 -4.19
CA THR A 129 9.30 -19.93 -3.24
C THR A 129 7.96 -19.30 -2.89
N MET A 130 7.13 -20.04 -2.15
CA MET A 130 5.84 -19.57 -1.63
C MET A 130 5.94 -18.50 -0.54
N HIS A 131 7.17 -18.10 -0.16
CA HIS A 131 7.41 -17.11 0.88
C HIS A 131 6.69 -15.79 0.59
N PHE A 132 6.67 -15.38 -0.68
CA PHE A 132 5.94 -14.18 -1.11
C PHE A 132 4.44 -14.28 -0.81
N GLU A 133 3.78 -15.36 -1.22
CA GLU A 133 2.33 -15.55 -1.04
C GLU A 133 1.96 -15.58 0.43
N TYR A 134 2.68 -16.37 1.25
CA TYR A 134 2.36 -16.48 2.67
C TYR A 134 2.54 -15.16 3.42
N ILE A 135 3.60 -14.40 3.13
CA ILE A 135 3.82 -13.09 3.76
C ILE A 135 2.81 -12.07 3.27
N SER A 136 2.65 -11.92 1.95
CA SER A 136 1.75 -10.90 1.39
C SER A 136 0.30 -11.11 1.84
N ASP A 137 -0.19 -12.35 1.84
CA ASP A 137 -1.52 -12.69 2.31
C ASP A 137 -1.70 -12.39 3.81
N THR A 138 -0.76 -12.85 4.65
CA THR A 138 -0.81 -12.65 6.10
C THR A 138 -0.73 -11.18 6.47
N VAL A 139 0.20 -10.42 5.89
CA VAL A 139 0.39 -9.00 6.17
C VAL A 139 -0.84 -8.20 5.79
N SER A 140 -1.41 -8.46 4.60
CA SER A 140 -2.63 -7.76 4.13
C SER A 140 -3.80 -7.97 5.08
N LYS A 141 -4.05 -9.22 5.47
CA LYS A 141 -5.12 -9.58 6.42
C LYS A 141 -4.89 -8.96 7.79
N LYS A 142 -3.67 -9.08 8.33
CA LYS A 142 -3.39 -8.63 9.70
C LYS A 142 -3.33 -7.12 9.84
N LEU A 143 -2.94 -6.37 8.81
CA LEU A 143 -3.07 -4.91 8.83
C LEU A 143 -4.54 -4.47 8.90
N MET A 144 -5.43 -5.14 8.16
CA MET A 144 -6.88 -4.90 8.24
C MET A 144 -7.43 -5.23 9.63
N ASP A 145 -7.10 -6.42 10.15
CA ASP A 145 -7.52 -6.85 11.50
C ASP A 145 -7.13 -5.82 12.56
N VAL A 146 -5.87 -5.35 12.54
CA VAL A 146 -5.35 -4.37 13.50
C VAL A 146 -6.06 -3.02 13.35
N SER A 147 -6.33 -2.56 12.12
CA SER A 147 -7.05 -1.31 11.88
C SER A 147 -8.46 -1.33 12.49
N ILE A 148 -9.19 -2.43 12.27
CA ILE A 148 -10.55 -2.62 12.80
C ILE A 148 -10.51 -2.76 14.33
N GLN A 149 -9.60 -3.58 14.87
CA GLN A 149 -9.47 -3.84 16.31
C GLN A 149 -9.27 -2.55 17.11
N HIS A 150 -8.43 -1.65 16.61
CA HIS A 150 -8.08 -0.40 17.31
C HIS A 150 -8.93 0.79 16.91
N ASN A 151 -9.87 0.60 15.97
CA ASN A 151 -10.66 1.66 15.36
C ASN A 151 -9.81 2.86 14.90
N LYS A 152 -8.71 2.55 14.20
CA LYS A 152 -7.74 3.53 13.69
C LYS A 152 -7.39 3.21 12.24
N PRO A 153 -7.48 4.17 11.31
CA PRO A 153 -7.11 3.94 9.92
C PRO A 153 -5.67 3.48 9.76
N ILE A 154 -5.47 2.35 9.07
CA ILE A 154 -4.17 1.89 8.59
C ILE A 154 -4.23 1.79 7.07
N ILE A 155 -3.50 2.65 6.39
CA ILE A 155 -3.42 2.66 4.94
C ILE A 155 -2.48 1.54 4.48
N PHE A 156 -2.98 0.72 3.56
CA PHE A 156 -2.25 -0.39 2.97
C PHE A 156 -1.28 0.10 1.89
N GLY A 157 -0.08 0.50 2.31
CA GLY A 157 1.03 0.95 1.46
C GLY A 157 2.01 -0.17 1.11
N VAL A 158 1.55 -1.42 0.99
CA VAL A 158 2.41 -2.57 0.69
C VAL A 158 2.30 -2.92 -0.80
N LEU A 159 3.38 -2.75 -1.55
CA LEU A 159 3.46 -3.22 -2.94
C LEU A 159 3.69 -4.73 -2.95
N THR A 160 2.77 -5.48 -3.57
CA THR A 160 2.88 -6.92 -3.80
C THR A 160 3.11 -7.18 -5.29
N CYS A 161 4.38 -7.21 -5.70
CA CYS A 161 4.78 -7.24 -7.10
C CYS A 161 5.33 -8.60 -7.52
N LEU A 162 5.08 -8.99 -8.78
CA LEU A 162 5.67 -10.19 -9.38
C LEU A 162 7.09 -9.94 -9.90
N THR A 163 7.44 -8.69 -10.17
CA THR A 163 8.75 -8.30 -10.70
C THR A 163 9.21 -7.00 -10.05
N GLU A 164 10.53 -6.77 -10.00
CA GLU A 164 11.10 -5.50 -9.55
C GLU A 164 10.65 -4.33 -10.42
N GLN A 165 10.53 -4.52 -11.74
CA GLN A 165 10.04 -3.48 -12.66
C GLN A 165 8.65 -2.97 -12.28
N GLN A 166 7.74 -3.87 -11.87
CA GLN A 166 6.43 -3.45 -11.38
C GLN A 166 6.54 -2.56 -10.14
N ALA A 167 7.45 -2.88 -9.21
CA ALA A 167 7.66 -2.07 -8.03
C ALA A 167 8.25 -0.69 -8.38
N LEU A 168 9.21 -0.62 -9.31
CA LEU A 168 9.79 0.63 -9.81
C LEU A 168 8.74 1.53 -10.47
N ILE A 169 7.86 0.96 -11.31
CA ILE A 169 6.74 1.68 -11.94
C ILE A 169 5.82 2.28 -10.87
N ARG A 170 5.45 1.48 -9.86
CA ARG A 170 4.48 1.87 -8.83
C ARG A 170 5.06 2.85 -7.82
N SER A 171 6.37 2.89 -7.65
CA SER A 171 7.08 3.90 -6.86
C SER A 171 7.50 5.13 -7.66
N GLY A 172 7.12 5.27 -8.94
CA GLY A 172 7.53 6.42 -9.77
C GLY A 172 9.05 6.51 -9.98
N LEU A 173 9.74 5.37 -10.03
CA LEU A 173 11.18 5.28 -10.30
C LEU A 173 11.51 4.79 -11.70
N ASP A 174 10.54 4.25 -12.44
CA ASP A 174 10.74 3.81 -13.82
C ASP A 174 10.65 5.00 -14.79
N PRO A 175 11.75 5.43 -15.43
CA PRO A 175 11.75 6.55 -16.37
C PRO A 175 10.93 6.27 -17.63
N MET A 176 10.69 5.00 -17.95
CA MET A 176 9.95 4.58 -19.13
C MET A 176 8.45 4.41 -18.87
N SER A 177 8.01 4.54 -17.61
CA SER A 177 6.61 4.46 -17.26
C SER A 177 5.86 5.70 -17.77
N PRO A 178 4.86 5.55 -18.66
CA PRO A 178 4.12 6.69 -19.20
C PRO A 178 3.28 7.41 -18.14
N SER A 179 2.96 6.73 -17.03
CA SER A 179 2.23 7.35 -15.91
C SER A 179 3.17 8.04 -14.91
N ASN A 180 4.40 7.55 -14.77
CA ASN A 180 5.35 7.88 -13.70
C ASN A 180 4.69 8.13 -12.32
N HIS A 181 3.63 7.39 -12.01
CA HIS A 181 2.77 7.67 -10.88
C HIS A 181 3.26 6.96 -9.62
N ASN A 182 3.66 7.73 -8.62
CA ASN A 182 4.06 7.20 -7.33
C ASN A 182 2.83 6.99 -6.42
N HIS A 183 2.52 5.73 -6.11
CA HIS A 183 1.35 5.35 -5.31
C HIS A 183 1.37 5.91 -3.88
N ALA A 184 2.55 6.27 -3.37
CA ALA A 184 2.68 6.92 -2.07
C ALA A 184 1.92 8.25 -1.96
N ILE A 185 1.64 8.91 -3.09
CA ILE A 185 0.80 10.11 -3.17
C ILE A 185 -0.64 9.76 -2.79
N ASP A 186 -1.18 8.67 -3.33
CA ASP A 186 -2.55 8.24 -3.05
C ASP A 186 -2.66 7.75 -1.60
N TRP A 187 -1.66 7.04 -1.10
CA TRP A 187 -1.64 6.54 0.28
C TRP A 187 -1.63 7.70 1.28
N ALA A 188 -0.86 8.76 1.02
CA ALA A 188 -0.84 9.94 1.87
C ALA A 188 -2.20 10.67 1.86
N LYS A 189 -2.82 10.85 0.70
CA LYS A 189 -4.18 11.44 0.59
C LYS A 189 -5.21 10.60 1.32
N ALA A 190 -5.20 9.28 1.10
CA ALA A 190 -6.08 8.35 1.79
C ALA A 190 -5.89 8.39 3.31
N ALA A 191 -4.66 8.54 3.81
CA ALA A 191 -4.39 8.67 5.25
C ALA A 191 -5.10 9.89 5.83
N VAL A 192 -5.00 11.05 5.17
CA VAL A 192 -5.65 12.29 5.59
C VAL A 192 -7.17 12.16 5.53
N ASP A 193 -7.72 11.68 4.41
CA ASP A 193 -9.16 11.53 4.23
C ASP A 193 -9.79 10.57 5.24
N CYS A 194 -9.14 9.41 5.48
CA CYS A 194 -9.58 8.45 6.47
C CYS A 194 -9.44 8.99 7.90
N ALA A 195 -8.37 9.74 8.20
CA ALA A 195 -8.19 10.35 9.51
C ALA A 195 -9.28 11.39 9.82
N LEU A 196 -9.56 12.29 8.87
CA LEU A 196 -10.66 13.27 8.99
C LEU A 196 -12.02 12.57 9.14
N THR A 197 -12.25 11.54 8.33
CA THR A 197 -13.48 10.74 8.41
C THR A 197 -13.60 10.07 9.77
N SER A 198 -12.51 9.47 10.27
CA SER A 198 -12.48 8.85 11.60
C SER A 198 -12.79 9.86 12.70
N ARG A 199 -12.17 11.06 12.67
CA ARG A 199 -12.46 12.14 13.62
C ARG A 199 -13.94 12.52 13.59
N ARG A 200 -14.48 12.80 12.39
CA ARG A 200 -15.89 13.17 12.18
C ARG A 200 -16.87 12.11 12.66
N LEU A 201 -16.57 10.83 12.43
CA LEU A 201 -17.44 9.73 12.87
C LEU A 201 -17.31 9.44 14.38
N SER A 202 -16.19 9.81 15.00
CA SER A 202 -15.94 9.62 16.43
C SER A 202 -16.34 10.81 17.31
N SER A 203 -16.65 11.98 16.73
CA SER A 203 -16.97 13.18 17.50
C SER A 203 -18.26 12.99 18.29
N SER A 204 -18.19 13.10 19.62
CA SER A 204 -19.32 12.94 20.55
C SER A 204 -20.31 14.11 20.56
N SER A 205 -20.36 14.91 19.50
CA SER A 205 -21.32 16.02 19.38
C SER A 205 -22.74 15.47 19.38
N GLN A 206 -23.71 16.21 19.94
CA GLN A 206 -25.12 15.79 19.98
C GLN A 206 -25.76 15.67 18.58
N ASP A 207 -25.11 16.22 17.56
CA ASP A 207 -25.53 16.16 16.18
C ASP A 207 -24.95 14.95 15.45
N LEU A 208 -25.79 14.28 14.66
CA LEU A 208 -25.36 13.22 13.76
C LEU A 208 -24.26 13.73 12.82
N PRO A 209 -23.22 12.93 12.51
CA PRO A 209 -22.24 13.31 11.52
C PRO A 209 -22.92 13.63 10.18
N HIS A 210 -22.48 14.70 9.51
CA HIS A 210 -23.07 15.10 8.24
C HIS A 210 -22.83 14.02 7.17
N PHE A 211 -23.91 13.41 6.67
CA PHE A 211 -23.88 12.47 5.57
C PHE A 211 -24.48 13.14 4.34
N ILE A 212 -23.77 13.09 3.21
CA ILE A 212 -24.37 13.40 1.91
C ILE A 212 -25.31 12.28 1.50
N THR A 213 -26.43 12.63 0.87
CA THR A 213 -27.40 11.68 0.34
C THR A 213 -27.13 11.42 -1.14
N ALA A 214 -27.68 10.34 -1.69
CA ALA A 214 -27.59 10.08 -3.13
C ALA A 214 -28.24 11.17 -4.00
N LYS A 215 -29.01 12.10 -3.41
CA LYS A 215 -29.59 13.25 -4.11
C LYS A 215 -28.61 14.42 -4.25
N ASP A 216 -27.50 14.39 -3.51
CA ASP A 216 -26.50 15.46 -3.46
C ASP A 216 -25.29 15.19 -4.39
N LEU A 217 -25.30 14.07 -5.12
CA LEU A 217 -24.30 13.69 -6.13
C LEU A 217 -24.64 14.28 -7.50
#